data_AF-A0AAV0LLG1-F1
#
_entry.id   AF-A0AAV0LLG1-F1
#
_cell.length_a   1.000
_cell.length_b   1.000
_cell.length_c   1.000
_cell.angle_alpha   90.00
_cell.angle_beta   90.00
_cell.angle_gamma   90.00
#
_symmetry.space_group_name_H-M   'P 1'
#
loop_
_entity.id
_entity.type
_entity.pdbx_description
1 polymer ?
#
loop_
_entity_poly.entity_id
_entity_poly.type
_entity_poly.pdbx_seq_one_letter_code
_entity_poly.pdbx_strand_id
1 'polypeptide(L)'
;IHSAADFDDTLKAAKDKLVVVEWAASKNEESKQIYPFLVELSRTCYDVIFLLVLEDESEKTREIFVREKIEELPHFSFYKGMEKIHEEEAIGPDQLMGDVLYYGDSHDTVAQLHCREDVVYPAVLKLSWSMADTVTFARMNGDENESYMAFLKDMDVIEVPTFLFIRDGEIKGRYVGSAKGELIGEILRYQGVRVTY
;
A
#
# COMPACT_ATOMS: atom_id res chain seq x y z
N ILE A 1 -1.16 -21.03 -7.40
CA ILE A 1 -0.48 -21.91 -6.42
C ILE A 1 -1.35 -23.13 -6.23
N HIS A 2 -0.79 -24.34 -6.28
CA HIS A 2 -1.60 -25.57 -6.38
C HIS A 2 -1.39 -26.55 -5.21
N SER A 3 -0.47 -26.25 -4.28
CA SER A 3 -0.19 -27.06 -3.11
C SER A 3 0.59 -26.28 -2.05
N ALA A 4 0.60 -26.81 -0.82
CA ALA A 4 1.38 -26.24 0.29
C ALA A 4 2.87 -26.16 -0.04
N ALA A 5 3.40 -27.16 -0.75
CA ALA A 5 4.80 -27.16 -1.18
C ALA A 5 5.09 -26.03 -2.18
N ASP A 6 4.24 -25.84 -3.19
CA ASP A 6 4.41 -24.74 -4.16
C ASP A 6 4.34 -23.37 -3.47
N PHE A 7 3.45 -23.24 -2.49
CA PHE A 7 3.30 -22.03 -1.69
C PHE A 7 4.57 -21.72 -0.89
N ASP A 8 5.05 -22.70 -0.12
CA ASP A 8 6.23 -22.55 0.73
C ASP A 8 7.50 -22.30 -0.10
N ASP A 9 7.65 -22.96 -1.25
CA ASP A 9 8.74 -22.73 -2.19
C ASP A 9 8.68 -21.32 -2.78
N THR A 10 7.49 -20.82 -3.09
CA THR A 10 7.30 -19.45 -3.59
C THR A 10 7.63 -18.41 -2.53
N LEU A 11 7.14 -18.58 -1.29
CA LEU A 11 7.49 -17.69 -0.17
C LEU A 11 8.99 -17.68 0.10
N LYS A 12 9.64 -18.84 0.04
CA LYS A 12 11.09 -18.95 0.23
C LYS A 12 11.87 -18.29 -0.91
N ALA A 13 11.41 -18.43 -2.16
CA ALA A 13 12.02 -17.80 -3.32
C ALA A 13 11.88 -16.27 -3.32
N ALA A 14 10.82 -15.74 -2.69
CA ALA A 14 10.58 -14.31 -2.55
C ALA A 14 11.64 -13.59 -1.71
N LYS A 15 12.33 -14.29 -0.79
CA LYS A 15 13.28 -13.70 0.17
C LYS A 15 12.59 -12.58 0.97
N ASP A 16 13.05 -11.35 0.81
CA ASP A 16 12.49 -10.16 1.47
C ASP A 16 11.47 -9.40 0.61
N LYS A 17 11.13 -9.87 -0.59
CA LYS A 17 10.07 -9.26 -1.39
C LYS A 17 8.72 -9.43 -0.70
N LEU A 18 7.84 -8.45 -0.86
CA LEU A 18 6.45 -8.61 -0.46
C LEU A 18 5.78 -9.66 -1.36
N VAL A 19 5.05 -10.57 -0.74
CA VAL A 19 4.16 -11.51 -1.42
C VAL A 19 2.72 -11.19 -0.99
N VAL A 20 1.85 -10.93 -1.95
CA VAL A 20 0.42 -10.68 -1.75
C VAL A 20 -0.32 -11.91 -2.25
N VAL A 21 -1.12 -12.52 -1.39
CA VAL A 21 -1.87 -13.74 -1.69
C VAL A 21 -3.35 -13.41 -1.66
N GLU A 22 -4.04 -13.56 -2.78
CA GLU A 22 -5.50 -13.63 -2.83
C GLU A 22 -5.94 -15.08 -2.60
N TRP A 23 -6.73 -15.29 -1.55
CA TRP A 23 -7.47 -16.51 -1.30
C TRP A 23 -8.88 -16.33 -1.84
N ALA A 24 -9.27 -17.18 -2.78
CA ALA A 24 -10.54 -17.04 -3.49
C ALA A 24 -11.19 -18.40 -3.79
N ALA A 25 -12.42 -18.36 -4.31
CA ALA A 25 -13.08 -19.49 -4.95
C ALA A 25 -13.36 -19.13 -6.41
N SER A 26 -13.36 -20.12 -7.31
CA SER A 26 -13.43 -19.92 -8.76
C SER A 26 -14.64 -19.12 -9.25
N LYS A 27 -15.72 -19.09 -8.47
CA LYS A 27 -17.00 -18.41 -8.78
C LYS A 27 -17.32 -17.24 -7.85
N ASN A 28 -16.37 -16.74 -7.06
CA ASN A 28 -16.57 -15.58 -6.22
C ASN A 28 -16.68 -14.30 -7.09
N GLU A 29 -17.77 -13.54 -6.95
CA GLU A 29 -18.00 -12.32 -7.76
C GLU A 29 -17.14 -11.14 -7.32
N GLU A 30 -16.82 -11.02 -6.03
CA GLU A 30 -15.96 -9.96 -5.50
C GLU A 30 -14.52 -10.14 -6.00
N SER A 31 -14.00 -11.37 -6.02
CA SER A 31 -12.73 -11.70 -6.67
C SER A 31 -12.71 -11.27 -8.14
N LYS A 32 -13.79 -11.49 -8.90
CA LYS A 32 -13.87 -11.07 -10.31
C LYS A 32 -13.80 -9.56 -10.47
N GLN A 33 -14.34 -8.80 -9.51
CA GLN A 33 -14.33 -7.34 -9.55
C GLN A 33 -12.93 -6.77 -9.28
N ILE A 34 -12.18 -7.35 -8.35
CA ILE A 34 -10.83 -6.88 -7.99
C ILE A 34 -9.71 -7.42 -8.90
N TYR A 35 -9.91 -8.57 -9.54
CA TYR A 35 -8.90 -9.22 -10.38
C TYR A 35 -8.26 -8.32 -11.46
N PRO A 36 -9.00 -7.50 -12.23
CA PRO A 36 -8.39 -6.59 -13.20
C PRO A 36 -7.38 -5.63 -12.56
N PHE A 37 -7.66 -5.16 -11.36
CA PHE A 37 -6.79 -4.26 -10.61
C PHE A 37 -5.56 -4.97 -10.05
N LEU A 38 -5.71 -6.20 -9.52
CA LEU A 38 -4.57 -7.06 -9.15
C LEU A 38 -3.61 -7.27 -10.32
N VAL A 39 -4.14 -7.51 -11.53
CA VAL A 39 -3.33 -7.65 -12.74
C VAL A 39 -2.60 -6.35 -13.06
N GLU A 40 -3.24 -5.20 -12.91
CA GLU A 40 -2.60 -3.89 -13.09
C GLU A 40 -1.47 -3.68 -12.07
N LEU A 41 -1.73 -3.90 -10.78
CA LEU A 41 -0.72 -3.80 -9.72
C LEU A 41 0.47 -4.73 -9.96
N SER A 42 0.23 -5.95 -10.44
CA SER A 42 1.31 -6.89 -10.75
C SER A 42 2.25 -6.40 -11.87
N ARG A 43 1.76 -5.50 -12.74
CA ARG A 43 2.55 -4.91 -13.83
C ARG A 43 3.30 -3.66 -13.39
N THR A 44 2.77 -2.93 -12.41
CA THR A 44 3.36 -1.68 -11.91
C THR A 44 4.32 -1.92 -10.74
N CYS A 45 4.01 -2.86 -9.85
CA CYS A 45 4.78 -3.21 -8.65
C CYS A 45 5.63 -4.47 -8.89
N TYR A 46 6.64 -4.36 -9.74
CA TYR A 46 7.49 -5.50 -10.18
C TYR A 46 8.35 -6.13 -9.06
N ASP A 47 8.47 -5.45 -7.93
CA ASP A 47 9.14 -5.88 -6.71
C ASP A 47 8.22 -6.65 -5.75
N VAL A 48 6.92 -6.69 -6.05
CA VAL A 48 5.90 -7.43 -5.31
C VAL A 48 5.48 -8.68 -6.08
N ILE A 49 5.29 -9.79 -5.39
CA ILE A 49 4.83 -11.06 -5.97
C ILE A 49 3.36 -11.22 -5.63
N PHE A 50 2.51 -11.35 -6.65
CA PHE A 50 1.08 -11.60 -6.48
C PHE A 50 0.75 -13.06 -6.74
N LEU A 51 0.04 -13.70 -5.82
CA LEU A 51 -0.37 -15.11 -5.88
C LEU A 51 -1.89 -15.22 -5.76
N LEU A 52 -2.46 -16.16 -6.51
CA LEU A 52 -3.85 -16.59 -6.39
C LEU A 52 -3.88 -18.05 -5.92
N VAL A 53 -4.68 -18.32 -4.89
CA VAL A 53 -4.99 -19.67 -4.41
C VAL A 53 -6.50 -19.87 -4.44
N LEU A 54 -6.94 -20.93 -5.13
CA LEU A 54 -8.35 -21.24 -5.28
C LEU A 54 -8.75 -22.40 -4.37
N GLU A 55 -9.71 -22.17 -3.47
CA GLU A 55 -10.18 -23.17 -2.49
C GLU A 55 -10.75 -24.42 -3.17
N ASP A 56 -11.47 -24.21 -4.27
CA ASP A 56 -12.21 -25.22 -5.02
C ASP A 56 -11.44 -25.81 -6.20
N GLU A 57 -10.13 -25.53 -6.30
CA GLU A 57 -9.27 -26.12 -7.32
C GLU A 57 -8.94 -27.59 -7.05
N SER A 58 -8.54 -27.94 -5.83
CA SER A 58 -8.17 -29.31 -5.47
C SER A 58 -8.17 -29.54 -3.95
N GLU A 59 -8.10 -30.81 -3.53
CA GLU A 59 -7.89 -31.13 -2.10
C GLU A 59 -6.59 -30.50 -1.55
N LYS A 60 -5.55 -30.43 -2.38
CA LYS A 60 -4.25 -29.83 -1.99
C LYS A 60 -4.34 -28.33 -1.72
N THR A 61 -5.15 -27.59 -2.48
CA THR A 61 -5.34 -26.16 -2.22
C THR A 61 -6.20 -25.95 -0.99
N ARG A 62 -7.23 -26.78 -0.78
CA ARG A 62 -8.06 -26.75 0.43
C ARG A 62 -7.25 -27.01 1.72
N GLU A 63 -6.25 -27.87 1.69
CA GLU A 63 -5.33 -28.08 2.83
C GLU A 63 -4.60 -26.78 3.24
N ILE A 64 -4.22 -25.94 2.28
CA ILE A 64 -3.54 -24.66 2.56
C ILE A 64 -4.50 -23.69 3.24
N PHE A 65 -5.76 -23.63 2.82
CA PHE A 65 -6.77 -22.76 3.45
C PHE A 65 -6.96 -23.11 4.93
N VAL A 66 -7.02 -24.41 5.25
CA VAL A 66 -7.09 -24.86 6.65
C VAL A 66 -5.83 -24.48 7.42
N ARG A 67 -4.65 -24.66 6.82
CA ARG A 67 -3.36 -24.32 7.43
C ARG A 67 -3.22 -22.84 7.74
N GLU A 68 -3.59 -21.99 6.78
CA GLU A 68 -3.48 -20.53 6.87
C GLU A 68 -4.69 -19.88 7.59
N LYS A 69 -5.67 -20.70 8.01
CA LYS A 69 -6.88 -20.31 8.75
C LYS A 69 -7.75 -19.30 8.01
N ILE A 70 -7.99 -19.57 6.73
CA ILE A 70 -8.84 -18.72 5.88
C ILE A 70 -10.29 -19.12 6.07
N GLU A 71 -11.09 -18.24 6.68
CA GLU A 71 -12.50 -18.49 7.00
C GLU A 71 -13.46 -17.74 6.07
N GLU A 72 -13.05 -16.61 5.50
CA GLU A 72 -13.86 -15.77 4.60
C GLU A 72 -13.19 -15.59 3.23
N LEU A 73 -13.98 -15.30 2.18
CA LEU A 73 -13.48 -15.10 0.81
C LEU A 73 -14.19 -13.93 0.09
N PRO A 74 -13.46 -13.08 -0.65
CA PRO A 74 -12.02 -13.14 -0.85
C PRO A 74 -11.24 -12.65 0.39
N HIS A 75 -10.09 -13.29 0.65
CA HIS A 75 -9.17 -12.89 1.72
C HIS A 75 -7.82 -12.53 1.11
N PHE A 76 -7.15 -11.55 1.68
CA PHE A 76 -5.83 -11.12 1.28
C PHE A 76 -4.86 -11.34 2.41
N SER A 77 -3.71 -11.92 2.12
CA SER A 77 -2.62 -12.08 3.08
C SER A 77 -1.31 -11.57 2.50
N PHE A 78 -0.59 -10.81 3.30
CA PHE A 78 0.67 -10.20 2.93
C PHE A 78 1.79 -10.90 3.68
N TYR A 79 2.79 -11.38 2.96
CA TYR A 79 3.93 -12.10 3.52
C TYR A 79 5.24 -11.40 3.18
N LYS A 80 6.18 -11.45 4.12
CA LYS A 80 7.56 -10.99 3.93
C LYS A 80 8.49 -11.83 4.78
N GLY A 81 9.61 -12.29 4.20
CA GLY A 81 10.54 -13.17 4.94
C GLY A 81 9.88 -14.46 5.43
N MET A 82 8.90 -14.99 4.68
CA MET A 82 8.06 -16.16 5.04
C MET A 82 7.09 -15.95 6.22
N GLU A 83 6.99 -14.75 6.78
CA GLU A 83 6.04 -14.42 7.83
C GLU A 83 4.84 -13.67 7.26
N LYS A 84 3.62 -14.00 7.72
CA LYS A 84 2.42 -13.21 7.43
C LYS A 84 2.50 -11.93 8.26
N ILE A 85 2.50 -10.77 7.60
CA ILE A 85 2.69 -9.45 8.22
C ILE A 85 1.43 -8.59 8.22
N HIS A 86 0.44 -8.94 7.39
CA HIS A 86 -0.86 -8.25 7.30
C HIS A 86 -1.90 -9.15 6.64
N GLU A 87 -3.17 -8.89 6.92
CA GLU A 87 -4.29 -9.55 6.27
C GLU A 87 -5.53 -8.66 6.21
N GLU A 88 -6.38 -8.93 5.23
CA GLU A 88 -7.55 -8.12 4.90
C GLU A 88 -8.67 -9.01 4.34
N GLU A 89 -9.90 -8.74 4.76
CA GLU A 89 -11.10 -9.43 4.29
C GLU A 89 -11.84 -8.53 3.29
N ALA A 90 -12.19 -9.06 2.11
CA ALA A 90 -13.05 -8.38 1.13
C ALA A 90 -12.69 -6.90 0.82
N ILE A 91 -11.40 -6.61 0.60
CA ILE A 91 -10.92 -5.25 0.30
C ILE A 91 -11.17 -4.80 -1.14
N GLY A 92 -11.30 -3.48 -1.30
CA GLY A 92 -11.35 -2.82 -2.61
C GLY A 92 -9.96 -2.48 -3.19
N PRO A 93 -9.90 -2.04 -4.46
CA PRO A 93 -8.66 -1.64 -5.15
C PRO A 93 -7.80 -0.66 -4.35
N ASP A 94 -8.47 0.30 -3.73
CA ASP A 94 -7.87 1.43 -3.05
C ASP A 94 -7.05 0.98 -1.83
N GLN A 95 -7.69 0.22 -0.96
CA GLN A 95 -7.07 -0.35 0.22
C GLN A 95 -5.94 -1.31 -0.17
N LEU A 96 -6.18 -2.19 -1.15
CA LEU A 96 -5.17 -3.11 -1.66
C LEU A 96 -3.92 -2.37 -2.15
N MET A 97 -4.08 -1.28 -2.91
CA MET A 97 -2.96 -0.47 -3.36
C MET A 97 -2.21 0.18 -2.19
N GLY A 98 -2.95 0.70 -1.21
CA GLY A 98 -2.39 1.26 0.00
C GLY A 98 -1.47 0.28 0.72
N ASP A 99 -1.96 -0.93 0.94
CA ASP A 99 -1.22 -1.99 1.65
C ASP A 99 -0.04 -2.50 0.85
N VAL A 100 -0.19 -2.70 -0.46
CA VAL A 100 0.91 -3.06 -1.36
C VAL A 100 2.03 -2.02 -1.30
N LEU A 101 1.69 -0.74 -1.37
CA LEU A 101 2.67 0.35 -1.28
C LEU A 101 3.29 0.46 0.12
N TYR A 102 2.51 0.18 1.17
CA TYR A 102 2.99 0.22 2.55
C TYR A 102 4.00 -0.89 2.84
N TYR A 103 3.61 -2.15 2.61
CA TYR A 103 4.39 -3.35 2.95
C TYR A 103 5.42 -3.76 1.89
N GLY A 104 5.24 -3.29 0.64
CA GLY A 104 6.08 -3.61 -0.53
C GLY A 104 7.54 -3.23 -0.38
N ASP A 105 7.85 -2.34 0.55
CA ASP A 105 9.17 -1.73 0.67
C ASP A 105 10.20 -2.67 1.29
N SER A 106 10.91 -3.39 0.43
CA SER A 106 12.10 -4.17 0.76
C SER A 106 13.30 -3.42 0.18
N HIS A 107 14.19 -2.91 1.05
CA HIS A 107 15.39 -2.09 0.73
C HIS A 107 15.04 -0.60 0.49
N ASP A 108 15.52 0.39 1.24
CA ASP A 108 16.69 0.52 2.10
C ASP A 108 16.35 1.47 3.26
N THR A 109 17.05 1.32 4.38
CA THR A 109 17.35 2.45 5.24
C THR A 109 17.94 3.52 4.33
N VAL A 110 17.16 4.54 3.97
CA VAL A 110 17.67 5.58 3.08
C VAL A 110 18.87 6.17 3.77
N ALA A 111 20.04 5.96 3.16
CA ALA A 111 21.25 6.66 3.53
C ALA A 111 20.91 8.15 3.51
N GLN A 112 20.85 8.70 4.72
CA GLN A 112 20.42 10.03 5.06
C GLN A 112 21.24 11.04 4.24
N LEU A 113 20.72 11.46 3.08
CA LEU A 113 21.30 12.54 2.31
C LEU A 113 20.73 13.86 2.84
N HIS A 114 21.36 14.29 3.94
CA HIS A 114 21.43 15.67 4.41
C HIS A 114 20.10 16.41 4.63
N CYS A 115 19.41 16.14 5.75
CA CYS A 115 19.29 17.05 6.91
C CYS A 115 18.41 16.36 7.98
N ARG A 116 18.48 16.86 9.21
CA ARG A 116 17.92 16.23 10.42
C ARG A 116 16.39 16.01 10.31
N GLU A 117 15.96 14.80 10.68
CA GLU A 117 14.57 14.38 10.97
C GLU A 117 13.54 14.24 9.80
N ASP A 118 14.00 13.96 8.57
CA ASP A 118 13.12 13.70 7.41
C ASP A 118 12.94 12.19 7.08
N VAL A 119 12.24 11.41 7.90
CA VAL A 119 11.94 9.98 7.60
C VAL A 119 10.88 9.83 6.48
N VAL A 120 10.09 10.88 6.21
CA VAL A 120 8.94 10.80 5.28
C VAL A 120 9.33 10.94 3.80
N TYR A 121 10.50 11.51 3.52
CA TYR A 121 10.87 11.92 2.16
C TYR A 121 10.97 10.76 1.14
N PRO A 122 11.55 9.59 1.48
CA PRO A 122 11.65 8.49 0.52
C PRO A 122 10.29 7.90 0.12
N ALA A 123 9.37 7.79 1.07
CA ALA A 123 8.03 7.31 0.80
C ALA A 123 7.28 8.27 -0.13
N VAL A 124 7.38 9.58 0.11
CA VAL A 124 6.76 10.61 -0.75
C VAL A 124 7.35 10.61 -2.16
N LEU A 125 8.66 10.39 -2.31
CA LEU A 125 9.28 10.27 -3.64
C LEU A 125 8.79 9.05 -4.42
N LYS A 126 8.66 7.90 -3.77
CA LYS A 126 8.11 6.71 -4.43
C LYS A 126 6.65 6.91 -4.82
N LEU A 127 5.85 7.53 -3.94
CA LEU A 127 4.46 7.87 -4.24
C LEU A 127 4.38 8.86 -5.41
N SER A 128 5.27 9.85 -5.47
CA SER A 128 5.28 10.80 -6.58
C SER A 128 5.59 10.17 -7.93
N TRP A 129 6.41 9.12 -7.96
CA TRP A 129 6.61 8.33 -9.17
C TRP A 129 5.44 7.40 -9.48
N SER A 130 4.95 6.67 -8.48
CA SER A 130 3.87 5.69 -8.68
C SER A 130 2.53 6.35 -9.05
N MET A 131 2.32 7.59 -8.61
CA MET A 131 1.09 8.35 -8.84
C MET A 131 1.34 9.55 -9.77
N ALA A 132 2.42 9.54 -10.56
CA ALA A 132 2.79 10.67 -11.42
C ALA A 132 1.68 11.13 -12.37
N ASP A 133 0.84 10.20 -12.82
CA ASP A 133 -0.28 10.49 -13.74
C ASP A 133 -1.54 11.01 -13.03
N THR A 134 -1.61 10.91 -11.69
CA THR A 134 -2.85 11.15 -10.94
C THR A 134 -2.71 12.13 -9.77
N VAL A 135 -1.51 12.33 -9.23
CA VAL A 135 -1.22 13.22 -8.09
C VAL A 135 0.06 14.00 -8.36
N THR A 136 0.00 15.32 -8.19
CA THR A 136 1.19 16.16 -8.19
C THR A 136 1.67 16.37 -6.75
N PHE A 137 2.93 16.05 -6.50
CA PHE A 137 3.56 16.27 -5.20
C PHE A 137 4.41 17.54 -5.24
N ALA A 138 4.32 18.35 -4.18
CA ALA A 138 5.16 19.52 -3.97
C ALA A 138 5.69 19.52 -2.53
N ARG A 139 6.90 20.05 -2.34
CA ARG A 139 7.53 20.24 -1.02
C ARG A 139 7.78 21.72 -0.79
N MET A 140 7.48 22.18 0.40
CA MET A 140 7.88 23.49 0.90
C MET A 140 8.69 23.29 2.18
N ASN A 141 9.89 23.88 2.25
CA ASN A 141 10.63 23.99 3.51
C ASN A 141 10.17 25.26 4.22
N GLY A 142 9.51 25.07 5.36
CA GLY A 142 8.84 26.15 6.08
C GLY A 142 9.74 27.01 6.94
N ASP A 143 10.86 26.46 7.37
CA ASP A 143 11.74 26.99 8.43
C ASP A 143 12.90 27.84 7.91
N GLU A 144 12.98 28.05 6.59
CA GLU A 144 14.07 28.81 5.98
C GLU A 144 14.04 30.31 6.33
N ASN A 145 12.84 30.89 6.56
CA ASN A 145 12.70 32.28 7.00
C ASN A 145 11.33 32.57 7.67
N GLU A 146 11.23 33.70 8.37
CA GLU A 146 10.01 34.11 9.09
C GLU A 146 8.78 34.31 8.18
N SER A 147 8.98 34.74 6.93
CA SER A 147 7.88 34.92 5.97
C SER A 147 7.27 33.58 5.56
N TYR A 148 8.06 32.52 5.44
CA TYR A 148 7.58 31.17 5.16
C TYR A 148 6.87 30.57 6.38
N MET A 149 7.40 30.79 7.58
CA MET A 149 6.71 30.41 8.82
C MET A 149 5.36 31.12 8.99
N ALA A 150 5.29 32.41 8.66
CA ALA A 150 4.03 33.16 8.71
C ALA A 150 3.03 32.62 7.67
N PHE A 151 3.49 32.40 6.43
CA PHE A 151 2.67 31.82 5.37
C PHE A 151 2.11 30.43 5.75
N LEU A 152 2.94 29.55 6.34
CA LEU A 152 2.49 28.25 6.81
C LEU A 152 1.46 28.34 7.94
N LYS A 153 1.65 29.27 8.89
CA LYS A 153 0.65 29.53 9.95
C LYS A 153 -0.67 30.04 9.38
N ASP A 154 -0.65 30.91 8.37
CA ASP A 154 -1.85 31.38 7.70
C ASP A 154 -2.59 30.24 6.98
N MET A 155 -1.86 29.20 6.55
CA MET A 155 -2.40 27.95 6.01
C MET A 155 -2.77 26.92 7.08
N ASP A 156 -2.68 27.27 8.37
CA ASP A 156 -2.94 26.39 9.52
C ASP A 156 -1.99 25.17 9.58
N VAL A 157 -0.75 25.36 9.11
CA VAL A 157 0.35 24.40 9.24
C VAL A 157 1.20 24.79 10.45
N ILE A 158 0.90 24.16 11.59
CA ILE A 158 1.53 24.44 12.88
C ILE A 158 2.53 23.35 13.32
N GLU A 159 2.42 22.17 12.72
CA GLU A 159 3.24 21.00 13.02
C GLU A 159 3.87 20.46 11.73
N VAL A 160 5.03 19.82 11.84
CA VAL A 160 5.72 19.20 10.72
C VAL A 160 6.02 17.73 11.06
N PRO A 161 5.92 16.81 10.07
CA PRO A 161 5.44 17.04 8.71
C PRO A 161 3.91 17.18 8.65
N THR A 162 3.43 18.13 7.83
CA THR A 162 2.01 18.28 7.47
C THR A 162 1.86 18.20 5.96
N PHE A 163 0.94 17.36 5.51
CA PHE A 163 0.54 17.21 4.11
C PHE A 163 -0.77 17.95 3.89
N LEU A 164 -0.82 18.77 2.83
CA LEU A 164 -2.03 19.46 2.42
C LEU A 164 -2.54 18.83 1.12
N PHE A 165 -3.83 18.47 1.11
CA PHE A 165 -4.49 17.92 -0.07
C PHE A 165 -5.25 19.04 -0.77
N ILE A 166 -4.76 19.45 -1.94
CA ILE A 166 -5.27 20.60 -2.68
C ILE A 166 -5.94 20.12 -3.97
N ARG A 167 -7.16 20.59 -4.23
CA ARG A 167 -7.89 20.36 -5.49
C ARG A 167 -8.61 21.64 -5.88
N ASP A 168 -8.54 22.00 -7.16
CA ASP A 168 -9.14 23.22 -7.71
C ASP A 168 -8.72 24.51 -6.98
N GLY A 169 -7.47 24.54 -6.48
CA GLY A 169 -6.91 25.68 -5.75
C GLY A 169 -7.34 25.77 -4.28
N GLU A 170 -8.13 24.82 -3.78
CA GLU A 170 -8.62 24.80 -2.40
C GLU A 170 -8.02 23.64 -1.60
N ILE A 171 -7.69 23.88 -0.34
CA ILE A 171 -7.31 22.83 0.61
C ILE A 171 -8.55 22.02 0.95
N LYS A 172 -8.59 20.77 0.50
CA LYS A 172 -9.67 19.81 0.79
C LYS A 172 -9.43 19.04 2.07
N GLY A 173 -8.18 18.97 2.53
CA GLY A 173 -7.83 18.33 3.78
C GLY A 173 -6.36 18.46 4.15
N ARG A 174 -6.01 17.87 5.29
CA ARG A 174 -4.64 17.80 5.78
C ARG A 174 -4.39 16.51 6.55
N TYR A 175 -3.13 16.08 6.53
CA TYR A 175 -2.63 14.98 7.35
C TYR A 175 -1.39 15.46 8.11
N VAL A 176 -1.40 15.33 9.43
CA VAL A 176 -0.28 15.69 10.31
C VAL A 176 0.33 14.39 10.82
N GLY A 177 1.59 14.15 10.48
CA GLY A 177 2.28 12.94 10.89
C GLY A 177 3.15 12.32 9.81
N SER A 178 3.91 11.31 10.23
CA SER A 178 4.90 10.63 9.40
C SER A 178 4.52 9.19 9.05
N ALA A 179 3.32 8.72 9.43
CA ALA A 179 2.92 7.35 9.17
C ALA A 179 2.59 7.17 7.68
N LYS A 180 3.40 6.33 7.02
CA LYS A 180 3.32 6.08 5.58
C LYS A 180 1.94 5.55 5.15
N GLY A 181 1.34 4.62 5.90
CA GLY A 181 0.05 4.01 5.56
C GLY A 181 -1.10 5.01 5.64
N GLU A 182 -1.15 5.80 6.72
CA GLU A 182 -2.14 6.87 6.89
C GLU A 182 -2.02 7.94 5.79
N LEU A 183 -0.80 8.36 5.45
CA LEU A 183 -0.56 9.28 4.34
C LEU A 183 -1.11 8.73 3.01
N ILE A 184 -0.85 7.46 2.71
CA ILE A 184 -1.35 6.82 1.48
C ILE A 184 -2.88 6.76 1.50
N GLY A 185 -3.49 6.30 2.59
CA GLY A 185 -4.94 6.26 2.75
C GLY A 185 -5.62 7.62 2.57
N GLU A 186 -5.00 8.69 3.07
CA GLU A 186 -5.50 10.06 2.85
C GLU A 186 -5.39 10.49 1.38
N ILE A 187 -4.24 10.27 0.71
CA ILE A 187 -4.08 10.57 -0.73
C ILE A 187 -5.19 9.89 -1.53
N LEU A 188 -5.38 8.60 -1.28
CA LEU A 188 -6.39 7.76 -1.89
C LEU A 188 -7.80 8.31 -1.67
N ARG A 189 -8.17 8.63 -0.43
CA ARG A 189 -9.48 9.24 -0.13
C ARG A 189 -9.75 10.47 -1.00
N TYR A 190 -8.76 11.36 -1.14
CA TYR A 190 -8.95 12.57 -1.96
C TYR A 190 -8.98 12.27 -3.45
N GLN A 191 -8.39 11.18 -3.96
CA GLN A 191 -8.53 10.75 -5.35
C GLN A 191 -9.96 10.29 -5.73
N GLY A 192 -10.90 10.28 -4.77
CA GLY A 192 -12.29 9.84 -5.01
C GLY A 192 -12.47 8.34 -4.82
N VAL A 193 -11.48 7.73 -4.19
CA VAL A 193 -11.24 6.33 -3.97
C VAL A 193 -11.72 6.04 -2.54
N ARG A 194 -12.79 5.23 -2.41
CA ARG A 194 -13.59 5.12 -1.18
C ARG A 194 -12.96 4.09 -0.25
N VAL A 195 -12.25 4.56 0.77
CA VAL A 195 -11.85 3.74 1.93
C VAL A 195 -13.08 3.53 2.81
N THR A 196 -13.68 2.35 2.78
CA THR A 196 -14.70 1.94 3.77
C THR A 196 -13.99 1.44 5.02
N TYR A 197 -14.32 2.05 6.17
CA TYR A 197 -13.87 1.65 7.51
C TYR A 197 -14.67 0.48 8.06
#